data_AF-A0A328PSV4-F1
#
_entry.id   AF-A0A328PSV4-F1
#
_cell.length_a   1.000
_cell.length_b   1.000
_cell.length_c   1.000
_cell.angle_alpha   90.00
_cell.angle_beta   90.00
_cell.angle_gamma   90.00
#
_symmetry.space_group_name_H-M   'P 1'
#
loop_
_entity.id
_entity.type
_entity.pdbx_description
1 polymer ?
#
loop_
_entity_poly.entity_id
_entity_poly.type
_entity_poly.pdbx_seq_one_letter_code
_entity_poly.pdbx_strand_id
1 'polypeptide(L)'
;MSLRAIISISGAIGAGGGITSLTLWQTGQFGSINSNVNSSVTSTSSGLNTENLTALQTSSSPTSSVVKNTIEENCEVIATAGENIAQSLGIKEDDYTVVFCKDTNSKDSKKKISNNWTGLFPNDLLRLNDENHTMRTRFNIETNTKTLNLDEDEEDESEDEKYETTFKGNGFLFSPMVGKWENDSENISGKSVTRVSVEDLFGDTHTIYLLFSAK
;
A
#
# COMPACT_ATOMS: atom_id res chain seq x y z
N MET A 1 1.76 16.53 -55.26
CA MET A 1 1.70 17.78 -54.48
C MET A 1 1.57 17.37 -53.03
N SER A 2 2.66 17.16 -52.29
CA SER A 2 3.55 18.15 -51.64
C SER A 2 2.80 19.04 -50.64
N LEU A 3 2.96 18.75 -49.35
CA LEU A 3 3.57 19.67 -48.38
C LEU A 3 4.05 18.86 -47.16
N ARG A 4 5.37 18.85 -46.92
CA ARG A 4 5.98 18.39 -45.67
C ARG A 4 6.34 19.64 -44.86
N ALA A 5 5.80 19.77 -43.65
CA ALA A 5 6.23 20.81 -42.71
C ALA A 5 7.33 20.23 -41.81
N ILE A 6 8.52 20.82 -41.87
CA ILE A 6 9.66 20.55 -40.99
C ILE A 6 9.67 21.70 -39.97
N ILE A 7 9.40 21.41 -38.71
CA ILE A 7 9.55 22.37 -37.62
C ILE A 7 10.89 22.07 -36.93
N SER A 8 11.84 22.97 -37.14
CA SER A 8 13.13 23.03 -36.45
C SER A 8 12.95 23.84 -35.16
N ILE A 9 13.34 23.28 -34.01
CA ILE A 9 13.45 24.03 -32.76
C ILE A 9 14.91 23.95 -32.30
N SER A 10 15.58 25.10 -32.39
CA SER A 10 16.92 25.36 -31.89
C SER A 10 16.95 25.30 -30.36
N GLY A 11 18.02 24.71 -29.81
CA GLY A 11 18.16 24.47 -28.38
C GLY A 11 18.53 25.67 -27.51
N ALA A 12 18.63 25.39 -26.22
CA ALA A 12 19.35 26.20 -25.24
C ALA A 12 20.13 25.25 -24.32
N ILE A 13 21.47 25.32 -24.39
CA ILE A 13 22.38 24.69 -23.44
C ILE A 13 22.61 25.70 -22.32
N GLY A 14 21.96 25.47 -21.17
CA GLY A 14 22.22 26.21 -19.94
C GLY A 14 23.31 25.53 -19.14
N ALA A 15 24.52 26.09 -19.20
CA ALA A 15 25.61 25.77 -18.28
C ALA A 15 25.57 26.73 -17.08
N GLY A 16 25.57 26.18 -15.87
CA GLY A 16 25.75 26.88 -14.60
C GLY A 16 25.38 25.89 -13.49
N GLY A 17 26.29 25.37 -12.66
CA GLY A 17 27.44 26.02 -12.04
C GLY A 17 27.01 26.52 -10.66
N GLY A 18 27.10 25.67 -9.64
CA GLY A 18 26.73 26.05 -8.27
C GLY A 18 26.66 24.87 -7.31
N ILE A 19 27.82 24.34 -6.94
CA ILE A 19 27.97 23.60 -5.68
C ILE A 19 28.00 24.60 -4.54
N THR A 20 27.11 24.47 -3.56
CA THR A 20 27.32 25.03 -2.22
C THR A 20 26.94 23.99 -1.17
N SER A 21 27.86 23.82 -0.24
CA SER A 21 28.01 22.74 0.71
C SER A 21 26.94 22.67 1.80
N LEU A 22 26.73 21.42 2.26
CA LEU A 22 26.38 20.96 3.61
C LEU A 22 26.31 22.04 4.70
N THR A 23 25.18 22.10 5.43
CA THR A 23 25.17 22.58 6.81
C THR A 23 24.59 21.52 7.74
N LEU A 24 25.47 21.04 8.62
CA LEU A 24 25.26 20.08 9.70
C LEU A 24 24.69 20.83 10.93
N TRP A 25 23.52 20.44 11.44
CA TRP A 25 23.02 20.85 12.76
C TRP A 25 22.54 19.59 13.50
N GLN A 26 23.33 19.01 14.39
CA GLN A 26 23.56 19.34 15.81
C GLN A 26 22.77 18.37 16.71
N THR A 27 23.51 17.42 17.29
CA THR A 27 23.05 16.45 18.28
C THR A 27 22.58 17.14 19.56
N GLY A 28 21.33 16.89 19.97
CA GLY A 28 20.81 17.21 21.29
C GLY A 28 20.71 15.95 22.15
N GLN A 29 21.63 15.82 23.11
CA GLN A 29 21.63 14.85 24.21
C GLN A 29 21.03 15.52 25.47
N PHE A 30 20.56 14.70 26.41
CA PHE A 30 20.11 14.97 27.79
C PHE A 30 18.62 15.35 27.93
N GLY A 31 17.82 14.76 28.83
CA GLY A 31 18.16 13.95 29.99
C GLY A 31 17.01 13.06 30.48
N SER A 32 17.43 11.99 31.18
CA SER A 32 16.59 11.10 31.96
C SER A 32 16.21 11.80 33.27
N ILE A 33 14.93 11.81 33.63
CA ILE A 33 14.48 12.18 34.98
C ILE A 33 13.68 11.00 35.54
N ASN A 34 14.35 10.31 36.45
CA ASN A 34 13.82 9.30 37.35
C ASN A 34 13.12 10.00 38.52
N SER A 35 11.82 9.81 38.70
CA SER A 35 11.13 10.14 39.94
C SER A 35 10.35 8.93 40.46
N ASN A 36 11.08 8.18 41.27
CA ASN A 36 10.60 7.22 42.25
C ASN A 36 9.61 7.91 43.22
N VAL A 37 8.33 7.58 43.16
CA VAL A 37 7.37 7.91 44.22
C VAL A 37 6.91 6.62 44.86
N ASN A 38 7.55 6.34 46.00
CA ASN A 38 7.30 5.23 46.89
C ASN A 38 6.12 5.59 47.81
N SER A 39 4.93 5.06 47.53
CA SER A 39 3.76 5.21 48.42
C SER A 39 3.71 4.02 49.37
N SER A 40 4.20 4.21 50.59
CA SER A 40 4.03 3.27 51.70
C SER A 40 2.68 3.49 52.37
N VAL A 41 1.88 2.43 52.53
CA VAL A 41 0.87 2.35 53.59
C VAL A 41 0.92 0.96 54.24
N THR A 42 1.54 0.98 55.42
CA THR A 42 1.36 0.20 56.64
C THR A 42 0.36 -0.98 56.61
N SER A 43 0.88 -2.19 56.81
CA SER A 43 0.13 -3.36 57.27
C SER A 43 0.28 -3.50 58.80
N THR A 44 -0.85 -3.64 59.49
CA THR A 44 -0.91 -3.93 60.92
C THR A 44 -1.46 -5.35 61.13
N SER A 45 -0.82 -6.09 62.04
CA SER A 45 -1.08 -7.44 62.58
C SER A 45 -2.56 -7.70 62.93
N SER A 46 -3.09 -8.94 62.86
CA SER A 46 -2.94 -10.06 63.83
C SER A 46 -3.76 -11.23 63.26
N GLY A 47 -3.31 -12.50 63.22
CA GLY A 47 -3.41 -13.45 64.33
C GLY A 47 -4.33 -14.65 63.98
N LEU A 48 -3.71 -15.85 63.88
CA LEU A 48 -4.20 -17.21 64.20
C LEU A 48 -5.60 -17.69 63.74
N ASN A 49 -5.64 -18.78 62.95
CA ASN A 49 -6.09 -20.11 63.42
C ASN A 49 -5.95 -21.19 62.33
N THR A 50 -5.37 -22.32 62.74
CA THR A 50 -5.33 -23.62 62.07
C THR A 50 -6.70 -24.30 62.16
N GLU A 51 -7.17 -24.97 61.11
CA GLU A 51 -7.71 -26.36 61.10
C GLU A 51 -8.52 -26.72 59.82
N ASN A 52 -8.00 -27.71 59.10
CA ASN A 52 -8.67 -28.93 58.62
C ASN A 52 -9.56 -28.98 57.33
N LEU A 53 -9.38 -30.11 56.64
CA LEU A 53 -10.28 -30.87 55.73
C LEU A 53 -10.58 -30.41 54.29
N THR A 54 -9.86 -31.04 53.37
CA THR A 54 -10.33 -31.81 52.19
C THR A 54 -11.72 -31.52 51.60
N ALA A 55 -11.76 -31.04 50.36
CA ALA A 55 -12.78 -31.41 49.37
C ALA A 55 -12.30 -31.13 47.93
N LEU A 56 -12.40 -32.16 47.07
CA LEU A 56 -12.32 -32.08 45.61
C LEU A 56 -13.26 -30.98 45.08
N GLN A 57 -12.82 -30.18 44.10
CA GLN A 57 -13.63 -29.91 42.92
C GLN A 57 -12.83 -29.33 41.74
N THR A 58 -12.87 -30.10 40.67
CA THR A 58 -12.63 -29.83 39.25
C THR A 58 -12.98 -28.40 38.80
N SER A 59 -12.04 -27.74 38.13
CA SER A 59 -12.33 -26.90 36.96
C SER A 59 -11.02 -26.59 36.22
N SER A 60 -10.54 -27.57 35.46
CA SER A 60 -9.56 -27.32 34.40
C SER A 60 -10.23 -26.43 33.34
N SER A 61 -10.09 -25.12 33.50
CA SER A 61 -10.40 -24.18 32.43
C SER A 61 -9.46 -24.48 31.26
N PRO A 62 -9.97 -24.76 30.05
CA PRO A 62 -9.09 -24.85 28.91
C PRO A 62 -8.48 -23.48 28.71
N THR A 63 -7.15 -23.41 28.83
CA THR A 63 -6.36 -22.31 28.30
C THR A 63 -6.70 -22.24 26.82
N SER A 64 -7.65 -21.36 26.48
CA SER A 64 -7.91 -20.94 25.12
C SER A 64 -6.59 -20.37 24.63
N SER A 65 -5.85 -21.19 23.90
CA SER A 65 -4.73 -20.73 23.09
C SER A 65 -5.33 -19.70 22.16
N VAL A 66 -5.16 -18.43 22.53
CA VAL A 66 -5.33 -17.30 21.63
C VAL A 66 -4.37 -17.60 20.49
N VAL A 67 -4.91 -18.21 19.44
CA VAL A 67 -4.30 -18.22 18.12
C VAL A 67 -4.22 -16.74 17.77
N LYS A 68 -3.05 -16.15 18.04
CA LYS A 68 -2.67 -14.93 17.37
C LYS A 68 -2.63 -15.30 15.90
N ASN A 69 -3.76 -15.10 15.21
CA ASN A 69 -3.79 -14.99 13.77
C ASN A 69 -2.82 -13.86 13.46
N THR A 70 -1.58 -14.23 13.21
CA THR A 70 -0.57 -13.32 12.70
C THR A 70 -1.03 -13.16 11.27
N ILE A 71 -1.81 -12.11 11.00
CA ILE A 71 -2.29 -11.81 9.65
C ILE A 71 -1.01 -11.61 8.85
N GLU A 72 -0.66 -12.60 8.03
CA GLU A 72 0.53 -12.53 7.20
C GLU A 72 0.32 -11.37 6.24
N GLU A 73 1.12 -10.30 6.40
CA GLU A 73 1.03 -9.12 5.55
C GLU A 73 1.36 -9.50 4.11
N ASN A 74 0.41 -9.20 3.22
CA ASN A 74 0.45 -9.70 1.85
C ASN A 74 1.00 -8.67 0.85
N CYS A 75 1.31 -7.45 1.29
CA CYS A 75 1.92 -6.41 0.48
C CYS A 75 3.15 -5.80 1.15
N GLU A 76 4.14 -5.39 0.35
CA GLU A 76 5.39 -4.77 0.79
C GLU A 76 5.81 -3.62 -0.15
N VAL A 77 6.26 -2.50 0.44
CA VAL A 77 6.86 -1.39 -0.30
C VAL A 77 8.27 -1.76 -0.76
N ILE A 78 8.52 -1.67 -2.06
CA ILE A 78 9.80 -2.07 -2.67
C ILE A 78 10.44 -0.91 -3.43
N ALA A 79 11.75 -0.97 -3.64
CA ALA A 79 12.51 0.09 -4.31
C ALA A 79 12.52 -0.01 -5.84
N THR A 80 12.64 -1.23 -6.37
CA THR A 80 13.36 -1.42 -7.65
C THR A 80 12.50 -1.92 -8.80
N ALA A 81 11.19 -2.10 -8.62
CA ALA A 81 10.34 -2.50 -9.74
C ALA A 81 9.87 -1.31 -10.59
N GLY A 82 10.15 -0.08 -10.17
CA GLY A 82 9.59 1.15 -10.74
C GLY A 82 10.48 1.86 -11.78
N GLU A 83 11.80 1.93 -11.62
CA GLU A 83 12.61 2.95 -12.33
C GLU A 83 12.47 2.93 -13.87
N ASN A 84 12.77 1.80 -14.51
CA ASN A 84 12.63 1.67 -15.98
C ASN A 84 11.17 1.81 -16.47
N ILE A 85 10.20 1.50 -15.61
CA ILE A 85 8.77 1.54 -15.94
C ILE A 85 8.24 2.97 -15.78
N ALA A 86 8.62 3.66 -14.71
CA ALA A 86 8.28 5.05 -14.46
C ALA A 86 8.79 5.96 -15.59
N GLN A 87 10.04 5.76 -16.02
CA GLN A 87 10.59 6.47 -17.15
C GLN A 87 9.81 6.21 -18.45
N SER A 88 9.44 4.95 -18.71
CA SER A 88 8.68 4.57 -19.91
C SER A 88 7.25 5.13 -19.90
N LEU A 89 6.65 5.24 -18.72
CA LEU A 89 5.32 5.83 -18.51
C LEU A 89 5.35 7.37 -18.48
N GLY A 90 6.54 7.99 -18.46
CA GLY A 90 6.69 9.45 -18.37
C GLY A 90 6.29 10.04 -17.01
N ILE A 91 6.28 9.23 -15.95
CA ILE A 91 5.97 9.66 -14.58
C ILE A 91 7.25 9.92 -13.78
N LYS A 92 7.16 10.76 -12.76
CA LYS A 92 8.27 10.99 -11.82
C LYS A 92 8.27 9.89 -10.77
N GLU A 93 9.41 9.24 -10.57
CA GLU A 93 9.56 8.16 -9.58
C GLU A 93 9.23 8.63 -8.17
N ASP A 94 9.63 9.85 -7.79
CA ASP A 94 9.40 10.39 -6.45
C ASP A 94 7.92 10.62 -6.12
N ASP A 95 7.04 10.72 -7.14
CA ASP A 95 5.60 10.95 -6.94
C ASP A 95 4.82 9.64 -6.70
N TYR A 96 5.47 8.49 -6.92
CA TYR A 96 4.86 7.17 -6.86
C TYR A 96 5.58 6.22 -5.90
N THR A 97 4.81 5.52 -5.09
CA THR A 97 5.29 4.40 -4.27
C THR A 97 5.05 3.07 -4.97
N VAL A 98 6.08 2.23 -5.03
CA VAL A 98 6.01 0.89 -5.60
C VAL A 98 5.66 -0.14 -4.53
N VAL A 99 4.57 -0.87 -4.72
CA VAL A 99 4.07 -1.88 -3.80
C VAL A 99 4.02 -3.23 -4.50
N PHE A 100 4.66 -4.24 -3.93
CA PHE A 100 4.50 -5.62 -4.38
C PHE A 100 3.49 -6.34 -3.49
N CYS A 101 2.51 -7.00 -4.11
CA CYS A 101 1.47 -7.72 -3.40
C CYS A 101 1.38 -9.17 -3.88
N LYS A 102 1.07 -10.06 -2.94
CA LYS A 102 0.79 -11.48 -3.16
C LYS A 102 -0.57 -11.84 -2.59
N ASP A 103 -1.23 -12.81 -3.20
CA ASP A 103 -2.48 -13.41 -2.71
C ASP A 103 -3.57 -12.40 -2.27
N THR A 104 -3.77 -11.31 -3.04
CA THR A 104 -4.73 -10.25 -2.66
C THR A 104 -6.18 -10.56 -3.02
N ASN A 105 -6.41 -11.51 -3.92
CA ASN A 105 -7.75 -11.77 -4.45
C ASN A 105 -8.71 -12.30 -3.40
N SER A 106 -9.85 -11.62 -3.25
CA SER A 106 -10.99 -12.18 -2.54
C SER A 106 -11.49 -13.43 -3.26
N LYS A 107 -12.19 -14.31 -2.53
CA LYS A 107 -12.73 -15.57 -3.07
C LYS A 107 -13.66 -15.38 -4.27
N ASP A 108 -14.29 -14.21 -4.35
CA ASP A 108 -15.27 -13.86 -5.38
C ASP A 108 -14.68 -13.01 -6.52
N SER A 109 -13.38 -12.71 -6.48
CA SER A 109 -12.70 -11.88 -7.48
C SER A 109 -12.60 -12.59 -8.83
N LYS A 110 -12.85 -11.86 -9.92
CA LYS A 110 -12.55 -12.38 -11.27
C LYS A 110 -11.05 -12.59 -11.45
N LYS A 111 -10.69 -13.62 -12.22
CA LYS A 111 -9.29 -14.01 -12.52
C LYS A 111 -8.49 -12.99 -13.36
N LYS A 112 -9.04 -11.80 -13.63
CA LYS A 112 -8.38 -10.77 -14.46
C LYS A 112 -7.16 -10.19 -13.75
N ILE A 113 -7.30 -9.87 -12.46
CA ILE A 113 -6.17 -9.47 -11.63
C ILE A 113 -5.42 -10.73 -11.16
N SER A 114 -4.12 -10.79 -11.45
CA SER A 114 -3.25 -11.86 -10.92
C SER A 114 -3.25 -11.81 -9.38
N ASN A 115 -3.11 -12.97 -8.72
CA ASN A 115 -2.91 -12.99 -7.27
C ASN A 115 -1.66 -12.20 -6.85
N ASN A 116 -0.64 -12.21 -7.71
CA ASN A 116 0.63 -11.52 -7.48
C ASN A 116 0.79 -10.40 -8.50
N TRP A 117 1.05 -9.19 -8.03
CA TRP A 117 1.16 -8.00 -8.85
C TRP A 117 2.04 -6.95 -8.20
N THR A 118 2.53 -6.00 -8.99
CA THR A 118 3.21 -4.80 -8.49
C THR A 118 2.38 -3.59 -8.86
N GLY A 119 2.08 -2.72 -7.89
CA GLY A 119 1.38 -1.46 -8.13
C GLY A 119 2.32 -0.28 -7.99
N LEU A 120 2.14 0.72 -8.85
CA LEU A 120 2.65 2.07 -8.64
C LEU A 120 1.47 2.94 -8.23
N PHE A 121 1.53 3.45 -7.01
CA PHE A 121 0.48 4.29 -6.43
C PHE A 121 1.01 5.70 -6.21
N PRO A 122 0.27 6.75 -6.58
CA PRO A 122 0.55 8.10 -6.11
C PRO A 122 0.69 8.12 -4.59
N ASN A 123 1.68 8.87 -4.09
CA ASN A 123 2.04 8.88 -2.67
C ASN A 123 0.89 9.36 -1.77
N ASP A 124 0.03 10.22 -2.30
CA ASP A 124 -1.17 10.75 -1.65
C ASP A 124 -2.35 9.77 -1.60
N LEU A 125 -2.23 8.57 -2.16
CA LEU A 125 -3.21 7.51 -1.97
C LEU A 125 -2.86 6.58 -0.80
N LEU A 126 -1.61 6.60 -0.33
CA LEU A 126 -1.12 5.65 0.66
C LEU A 126 -0.97 6.29 2.05
N ARG A 127 -1.40 5.56 3.07
CA ARG A 127 -1.28 5.95 4.47
C ARG A 127 0.11 5.61 5.00
N LEU A 128 1.12 6.22 4.39
CA LEU A 128 2.52 5.99 4.75
C LEU A 128 3.10 7.06 5.67
N ASN A 129 2.32 8.08 6.04
CA ASN A 129 2.75 9.16 6.93
C ASN A 129 3.13 8.61 8.32
N ASP A 130 4.43 8.52 8.57
CA ASP A 130 5.11 9.10 9.74
C ASP A 130 6.60 8.73 9.67
N GLU A 131 7.42 9.67 9.16
CA GLU A 131 8.88 9.82 9.35
C GLU A 131 9.82 8.63 9.05
N ASN A 132 9.30 7.48 8.65
CA ASN A 132 10.06 6.25 8.52
C ASN A 132 9.52 5.40 7.36
N HIS A 133 9.35 6.04 6.20
CA HIS A 133 9.10 5.38 4.92
C HIS A 133 10.34 4.56 4.52
N THR A 134 10.57 3.50 5.27
CA THR A 134 11.61 2.56 5.00
C THR A 134 11.02 1.60 3.98
N MET A 135 11.73 1.44 2.86
CA MET A 135 11.60 0.23 2.05
C MET A 135 11.35 -0.96 2.98
N ARG A 136 10.45 -1.86 2.59
CA ARG A 136 9.97 -3.01 3.39
C ARG A 136 8.83 -2.73 4.37
N THR A 137 8.19 -1.56 4.36
CA THR A 137 6.89 -1.40 5.02
C THR A 137 5.90 -2.42 4.46
N ARG A 138 5.18 -3.09 5.36
CA ARG A 138 4.23 -4.16 5.02
C ARG A 138 2.84 -3.83 5.53
N PHE A 139 1.84 -4.30 4.80
CA PHE A 139 0.42 -4.10 5.12
C PHE A 139 -0.44 -5.09 4.34
N ASN A 140 -1.75 -5.07 4.59
CA ASN A 140 -2.69 -5.97 3.94
C ASN A 140 -3.56 -5.25 2.90
N ILE A 141 -3.66 -5.84 1.72
CA ILE A 141 -4.63 -5.47 0.69
C ILE A 141 -5.49 -6.68 0.31
N GLU A 142 -6.79 -6.49 0.32
CA GLU A 142 -7.76 -7.36 -0.34
C GLU A 142 -8.27 -6.67 -1.62
N THR A 143 -8.30 -7.40 -2.73
CA THR A 143 -8.81 -6.94 -4.03
C THR A 143 -10.02 -7.75 -4.46
N ASN A 144 -11.05 -7.06 -4.93
CA ASN A 144 -12.21 -7.69 -5.58
C ASN A 144 -12.45 -7.06 -6.95
N THR A 145 -12.26 -7.84 -8.02
CA THR A 145 -12.47 -7.38 -9.40
C THR A 145 -13.77 -7.93 -9.97
N LYS A 146 -14.60 -7.06 -10.55
CA LYS A 146 -15.83 -7.39 -11.29
C LYS A 146 -15.76 -6.84 -12.72
N THR A 147 -16.57 -7.41 -13.62
CA THR A 147 -16.81 -6.83 -14.95
C THR A 147 -18.05 -5.96 -14.86
N LEU A 148 -17.97 -4.78 -15.45
CA LEU A 148 -19.10 -3.92 -15.70
C LEU A 148 -19.69 -4.38 -17.03
N ASN A 149 -20.81 -5.10 -16.97
CA ASN A 149 -21.56 -5.39 -18.20
C ASN A 149 -22.08 -4.04 -18.71
N LEU A 150 -21.75 -3.69 -19.94
CA LEU A 150 -22.49 -2.67 -20.67
C LEU A 150 -23.83 -3.32 -21.04
N ASP A 151 -24.92 -2.61 -20.82
CA ASP A 151 -26.27 -3.13 -21.00
C ASP A 151 -26.40 -3.77 -22.39
N GLU A 152 -27.03 -4.94 -22.45
CA GLU A 152 -27.19 -5.80 -23.65
C GLU A 152 -28.01 -5.14 -24.79
N ASP A 153 -28.38 -3.87 -24.64
CA ASP A 153 -29.24 -3.10 -25.55
C ASP A 153 -28.46 -2.15 -26.48
N GLU A 154 -27.15 -2.02 -26.34
CA GLU A 154 -26.30 -1.27 -27.29
C GLU A 154 -25.51 -2.24 -28.19
N GLU A 155 -26.05 -2.50 -29.39
CA GLU A 155 -25.40 -3.20 -30.51
C GLU A 155 -24.21 -2.39 -31.08
N ASP A 156 -23.27 -1.94 -30.24
CA ASP A 156 -22.03 -1.31 -30.70
C ASP A 156 -20.89 -2.36 -30.64
N GLU A 157 -20.42 -2.77 -31.82
CA GLU A 157 -19.49 -3.89 -32.09
C GLU A 157 -18.06 -3.70 -31.52
N SER A 158 -17.87 -2.87 -30.50
CA SER A 158 -16.66 -2.83 -29.69
C SER A 158 -16.98 -3.17 -28.25
N GLU A 159 -17.25 -4.46 -27.99
CA GLU A 159 -17.41 -5.04 -26.65
C GLU A 159 -16.07 -5.04 -25.88
N ASP A 160 -15.52 -3.87 -25.61
CA ASP A 160 -14.40 -3.77 -24.68
C ASP A 160 -14.94 -4.03 -23.27
N GLU A 161 -14.68 -5.24 -22.76
CA GLU A 161 -15.02 -5.64 -21.40
C GLU A 161 -14.44 -4.63 -20.38
N LYS A 162 -15.32 -3.87 -19.71
CA LYS A 162 -14.91 -2.91 -18.68
C LYS A 162 -14.74 -3.62 -17.33
N TYR A 163 -13.65 -3.34 -16.64
CA TYR A 163 -13.35 -3.93 -15.34
C TYR A 163 -13.29 -2.88 -14.23
N GLU A 164 -13.76 -3.25 -13.05
CA GLU A 164 -13.65 -2.46 -11.83
C GLU A 164 -13.04 -3.31 -10.72
N THR A 165 -12.01 -2.79 -10.05
CA THR A 165 -11.40 -3.42 -8.87
C THR A 165 -11.61 -2.55 -7.64
N THR A 166 -12.14 -3.15 -6.59
CA THR A 166 -12.19 -2.57 -5.26
C THR A 166 -10.96 -3.01 -4.47
N PHE A 167 -10.16 -2.06 -4.03
CA PHE A 167 -9.01 -2.23 -3.15
C PHE A 167 -9.41 -1.91 -1.71
N LYS A 168 -9.15 -2.82 -0.78
CA LYS A 168 -9.38 -2.64 0.65
C LYS A 168 -8.11 -2.92 1.41
N GLY A 169 -7.73 -2.06 2.34
CA GLY A 169 -6.50 -2.26 3.10
C GLY A 169 -6.18 -1.11 4.03
N ASN A 170 -5.38 -1.39 5.05
CA ASN A 170 -4.88 -0.37 5.98
C ASN A 170 -3.73 0.46 5.39
N GLY A 171 -3.17 0.06 4.25
CA GLY A 171 -2.13 0.80 3.54
C GLY A 171 -2.64 2.02 2.76
N PHE A 172 -3.94 2.17 2.54
CA PHE A 172 -4.53 3.30 1.81
C PHE A 172 -4.98 4.42 2.75
N LEU A 173 -4.89 5.67 2.31
CA LEU A 173 -5.45 6.82 3.06
C LEU A 173 -6.97 6.70 3.20
N PHE A 174 -7.62 6.20 2.15
CA PHE A 174 -9.03 5.89 2.12
C PHE A 174 -9.24 4.46 1.64
N SER A 175 -10.07 3.71 2.36
CA SER A 175 -10.41 2.32 2.05
C SER A 175 -11.90 2.10 2.35
N PRO A 176 -12.69 1.52 1.43
CA PRO A 176 -12.27 0.99 0.12
C PRO A 176 -11.93 2.09 -0.90
N MET A 177 -11.02 1.78 -1.82
CA MET A 177 -10.76 2.55 -3.04
C MET A 177 -11.27 1.75 -4.24
N VAL A 178 -11.98 2.39 -5.15
CA VAL A 178 -12.54 1.74 -6.34
C VAL A 178 -11.80 2.24 -7.57
N GLY A 179 -11.24 1.31 -8.35
CA GLY A 179 -10.47 1.59 -9.54
C GLY A 179 -11.11 1.02 -10.80
N LYS A 180 -11.26 1.84 -11.83
CA LYS A 180 -11.75 1.46 -13.15
C LYS A 180 -10.58 1.21 -14.08
N TRP A 181 -10.57 0.05 -14.72
CA TRP A 181 -9.50 -0.34 -15.63
C TRP A 181 -9.67 0.38 -16.95
N GLU A 182 -8.56 0.88 -17.49
CA GLU A 182 -8.51 1.33 -18.87
C GLU A 182 -8.34 0.10 -19.79
N ASN A 183 -8.91 0.18 -21.00
CA ASN A 183 -8.94 -0.95 -21.94
C ASN A 183 -7.54 -1.34 -22.44
N ASP A 184 -6.61 -0.39 -22.42
CA ASP A 184 -5.26 -0.56 -22.93
C ASP A 184 -4.32 -1.15 -21.87
N SER A 185 -3.71 -2.29 -22.21
CA SER A 185 -2.53 -2.80 -21.50
C SER A 185 -1.29 -2.63 -22.37
N GLU A 186 -0.26 -2.01 -21.82
CA GLU A 186 1.02 -1.80 -22.50
C GLU A 186 2.03 -2.86 -22.04
N ASN A 187 2.93 -3.30 -22.93
CA ASN A 187 4.06 -4.14 -22.52
C ASN A 187 5.31 -3.28 -22.34
N ILE A 188 5.79 -3.16 -21.10
CA ILE A 188 6.96 -2.36 -20.74
C ILE A 188 7.93 -3.26 -19.99
N SER A 189 9.15 -3.41 -20.53
CA SER A 189 10.20 -4.22 -19.91
C SER A 189 9.78 -5.65 -19.57
N GLY A 190 8.94 -6.28 -20.41
CA GLY A 190 8.45 -7.65 -20.19
C GLY A 190 7.35 -7.76 -19.12
N LYS A 191 6.78 -6.64 -18.67
CA LYS A 191 5.59 -6.61 -17.80
C LYS A 191 4.40 -6.07 -18.58
N SER A 192 3.24 -6.67 -18.37
CA SER A 192 1.96 -6.12 -18.79
C SER A 192 1.54 -5.06 -17.77
N VAL A 193 1.43 -3.81 -18.23
CA VAL A 193 1.08 -2.64 -17.43
C VAL A 193 -0.34 -2.23 -17.78
N THR A 194 -1.20 -2.17 -16.77
CA THR A 194 -2.58 -1.69 -16.91
C THR A 194 -2.78 -0.44 -16.08
N ARG A 195 -3.40 0.57 -16.68
CA ARG A 195 -3.79 1.80 -16.00
C ARG A 195 -5.14 1.61 -15.33
N VAL A 196 -5.25 2.10 -14.10
CA VAL A 196 -6.47 2.06 -13.33
C VAL A 196 -6.73 3.46 -12.78
N SER A 197 -7.86 4.03 -13.15
CA SER A 197 -8.32 5.32 -12.66
C SER A 197 -9.06 5.14 -11.34
N VAL A 198 -8.62 5.85 -10.30
CA VAL A 198 -9.23 5.83 -8.96
C VAL A 198 -9.64 7.24 -8.58
N GLU A 199 -10.81 7.39 -7.97
CA GLU A 199 -11.31 8.66 -7.46
C GLU A 199 -11.12 8.71 -5.95
N ASP A 200 -10.62 9.83 -5.43
CA ASP A 200 -10.46 10.03 -3.99
C ASP A 200 -11.74 10.57 -3.33
N LEU A 201 -11.66 10.89 -2.03
CA LEU A 201 -12.80 11.40 -1.26
C LEU A 201 -13.22 12.83 -1.64
N PHE A 202 -12.39 13.56 -2.38
CA PHE A 202 -12.64 14.92 -2.83
C PHE A 202 -13.10 15.00 -4.29
N GLY A 203 -13.11 13.86 -5.00
CA GLY A 203 -13.48 13.76 -6.41
C GLY A 203 -12.30 13.94 -7.36
N ASP A 204 -11.07 14.02 -6.85
CA ASP A 204 -9.89 14.07 -7.70
C ASP A 204 -9.59 12.68 -8.25
N THR A 205 -9.32 12.62 -9.55
CA THR A 205 -8.99 11.36 -10.24
C THR A 205 -7.48 11.17 -10.29
N HIS A 206 -7.03 10.02 -9.81
CA HIS A 206 -5.65 9.58 -9.80
C HIS A 206 -5.48 8.36 -10.70
N THR A 207 -4.29 8.22 -11.28
CA THR A 207 -3.93 7.02 -12.06
C THR A 207 -2.97 6.16 -11.27
N ILE A 208 -3.36 4.92 -11.02
CA ILE A 208 -2.48 3.87 -10.51
C ILE A 208 -2.09 2.94 -11.67
N TYR A 209 -0.91 2.32 -11.57
CA TYR A 209 -0.44 1.36 -12.58
C TYR A 209 -0.29 -0.02 -11.95
N LEU A 210 -0.94 -1.02 -12.52
CA LEU A 210 -0.82 -2.41 -12.12
C LEU A 210 0.07 -3.16 -13.11
N LEU A 211 1.11 -3.81 -12.59
CA LEU A 211 2.13 -4.50 -13.36
C LEU A 211 2.02 -6.00 -13.08
N PHE A 212 1.88 -6.76 -14.16
CA PHE A 212 1.81 -8.21 -14.16
C PHE A 212 2.97 -8.80 -14.96
N SER A 213 3.47 -9.97 -14.55
CA SER A 213 4.42 -10.71 -15.38
C SER A 213 3.76 -11.05 -16.72
N ALA A 214 4.43 -10.76 -17.83
CA ALA A 214 3.96 -11.20 -19.14
C ALA A 214 3.88 -12.74 -19.18
N LYS A 215 2.82 -13.27 -19.81
CA LYS A 215 2.65 -14.70 -20.07
C LYS A 215 3.47 -15.15 -21.27
#